data_AF-A0A1C6CBW4-F1
#
_entry.id   AF-A0A1C6CBW4-F1
#
_cell.length_a   1.000
_cell.length_b   1.000
_cell.length_c   1.000
_cell.angle_alpha   90.00
_cell.angle_beta   90.00
_cell.angle_gamma   90.00
#
_symmetry.space_group_name_H-M   'P 1'
#
loop_
_entity.id
_entity.type
_entity.pdbx_description
1 polymer ?
#
loop_
_entity_poly.entity_id
_entity_poly.type
_entity_poly.pdbx_seq_one_letter_code
_entity_poly.pdbx_strand_id
1 'polypeptide(L)'
;MITCKNDRLLELLWFVGYCIEFPTQLAVRIGGGAEWNRRVMYRAIREGYVKCYRRKHKRHVIRSLSLTQKGFDYVAQSDPEAVAMIYSRINCSERVYPSKVDKILRLHAIAVGTVMAHAADAEILISQKPSLMSPAKRTSNTITPDPTQCYYYASHELRVAIEEYSPESVSKSSRTIGIVVKGKHCYFLYFTGSTRMYWMKNSEENYAAAVKSLLLARGFGVTTIHQVVIGSTMSVAQRLCHSAKPFGNKYFVVSTFFAQCLFLTNNPDGDSLMKIILNPDMALELNQAILAPYHPPRTPNREYDAIDVQHDKPVILNYQCDLLKLSDIHPIPEGFRGSPIMLCFDYQTQTVQGIVGPAIEVRPVESMNNYGKKKTENNP
;
A
#
# COMPACT_ATOMS: atom_id res chain seq x y z
N MET A 1 7.40 -7.19 15.70
CA MET A 1 8.53 -7.92 15.07
C MET A 1 7.97 -9.21 14.50
N ILE A 2 8.30 -9.54 13.26
CA ILE A 2 7.72 -10.70 12.56
C ILE A 2 8.31 -12.04 13.02
N THR A 3 9.52 -12.03 13.59
CA THR A 3 10.21 -13.24 14.07
C THR A 3 10.38 -13.20 15.59
N CYS A 4 10.29 -14.34 16.26
CA CYS A 4 10.44 -14.47 17.71
C CYS A 4 11.83 -14.08 18.25
N LYS A 5 12.82 -13.96 17.37
CA LYS A 5 14.20 -13.53 17.66
C LYS A 5 14.51 -12.22 16.94
N ASN A 6 15.28 -11.35 17.60
CA ASN A 6 15.79 -10.09 17.04
C ASN A 6 16.95 -10.35 16.05
N ASP A 7 16.70 -11.21 15.06
CA ASP A 7 17.64 -11.56 14.00
C ASP A 7 17.13 -11.00 12.66
N ARG A 8 17.80 -9.97 12.16
CA ARG A 8 17.47 -9.32 10.88
C ARG A 8 17.70 -10.22 9.68
N LEU A 9 18.62 -11.18 9.78
CA LEU A 9 18.78 -12.19 8.73
C LEU A 9 17.52 -13.05 8.66
N LEU A 10 17.04 -13.52 9.81
CA LEU A 10 15.81 -14.30 9.90
C LEU A 10 14.59 -13.53 9.36
N GLU A 11 14.47 -12.25 9.69
CA GLU A 11 13.41 -11.38 9.16
C GLU A 11 13.48 -11.24 7.63
N LEU A 12 14.68 -10.99 7.07
CA LEU A 12 14.86 -10.95 5.63
C LEU A 12 14.48 -12.28 4.96
N LEU A 13 14.93 -13.40 5.54
CA LEU A 13 14.62 -14.74 5.02
C LEU A 13 13.12 -15.03 5.10
N TRP A 14 12.44 -14.56 6.16
CA TRP A 14 11.00 -14.67 6.26
C TRP A 14 10.29 -13.95 5.13
N PHE A 15 10.63 -12.69 4.85
CA PHE A 15 10.03 -11.94 3.74
C PHE A 15 10.32 -12.58 2.38
N VAL A 16 11.56 -13.03 2.15
CA VAL A 16 11.96 -13.70 0.91
C VAL A 16 11.18 -15.00 0.73
N GLY A 17 11.02 -15.78 1.79
CA GLY A 17 10.27 -17.04 1.78
C GLY A 17 8.77 -16.80 1.57
N TYR A 18 8.16 -15.94 2.39
CA TYR A 18 6.72 -15.66 2.36
C TYR A 18 6.28 -15.03 1.03
N CYS A 19 7.10 -14.14 0.44
CA CYS A 19 6.79 -13.58 -0.88
C CYS A 19 7.12 -14.53 -2.04
N ILE A 20 7.82 -15.65 -1.79
CA ILE A 20 8.35 -16.63 -2.77
C ILE A 20 9.44 -16.03 -3.67
N GLU A 21 9.14 -14.89 -4.30
CA GLU A 21 10.03 -14.10 -5.14
C GLU A 21 10.03 -12.67 -4.64
N PHE A 22 11.19 -12.23 -4.13
CA PHE A 22 11.31 -10.95 -3.45
C PHE A 22 12.23 -9.98 -4.21
N PRO A 23 11.76 -8.77 -4.54
CA PRO A 23 12.58 -7.80 -5.26
C PRO A 23 13.70 -7.27 -4.38
N THR A 24 14.96 -7.41 -4.85
CA THR A 24 16.17 -6.95 -4.11
C THR A 24 16.10 -5.51 -3.61
N GLN A 25 15.42 -4.62 -4.34
CA GLN A 25 15.27 -3.21 -3.98
C GLN A 25 14.46 -2.99 -2.69
N LEU A 26 13.57 -3.92 -2.33
CA LEU A 26 12.79 -3.82 -1.10
C LEU A 26 13.57 -4.28 0.14
N ALA A 27 14.69 -4.98 -0.03
CA ALA A 27 15.44 -5.55 1.09
C ALA A 27 15.90 -4.46 2.08
N VAL A 28 16.19 -3.26 1.57
CA VAL A 28 16.62 -2.12 2.39
C VAL A 28 15.51 -1.52 3.25
N ARG A 29 14.25 -1.85 2.99
CA ARG A 29 13.05 -1.34 3.69
C ARG A 29 12.51 -2.31 4.73
N ILE A 30 13.11 -3.49 4.88
CA ILE A 30 12.71 -4.47 5.89
C ILE A 30 13.30 -4.08 7.24
N GLY A 31 12.63 -3.15 7.94
CA GLY A 31 13.00 -2.66 9.27
C GLY A 31 14.42 -2.08 9.38
N GLY A 32 14.82 -1.51 10.51
CA GLY A 32 16.21 -1.08 10.74
C GLY A 32 16.79 -0.07 9.71
N GLY A 33 18.12 0.03 9.66
CA GLY A 33 18.83 0.97 8.78
C GLY A 33 19.14 0.38 7.39
N ALA A 34 18.95 1.18 6.33
CA ALA A 34 19.10 0.74 4.94
C ALA A 34 20.47 0.13 4.61
N GLU A 35 21.57 0.72 5.08
CA GLU A 35 22.92 0.19 4.84
C GLU A 35 23.17 -1.14 5.55
N TRP A 36 22.61 -1.31 6.74
CA TRP A 36 22.73 -2.57 7.47
C TRP A 36 21.94 -3.67 6.75
N ASN A 37 20.73 -3.37 6.30
CA ASN A 37 19.93 -4.31 5.52
C ASN A 37 20.62 -4.75 4.23
N ARG A 38 21.36 -3.85 3.56
CA ARG A 38 22.20 -4.25 2.42
C ARG A 38 23.27 -5.25 2.83
N ARG A 39 23.97 -5.03 3.94
CA ARG A 39 24.98 -5.96 4.45
C ARG A 39 24.37 -7.33 4.76
N VAL A 40 23.20 -7.37 5.42
CA VAL A 40 22.47 -8.61 5.71
C VAL A 40 22.07 -9.33 4.41
N MET A 41 21.55 -8.61 3.42
CA MET A 41 21.21 -9.18 2.12
C MET A 41 22.44 -9.78 1.41
N TYR A 42 23.55 -9.05 1.33
CA TYR A 42 24.77 -9.56 0.71
C TYR A 42 25.37 -10.73 1.47
N ARG A 43 25.26 -10.75 2.80
CA ARG A 43 25.63 -11.89 3.63
C ARG A 43 24.77 -13.10 3.29
N ALA A 44 23.45 -12.94 3.21
CA ALA A 44 22.50 -14.01 2.86
C ALA A 44 22.79 -14.64 1.48
N ILE A 45 23.16 -13.80 0.50
CA ILE A 45 23.55 -14.25 -0.85
C ILE A 45 24.88 -15.01 -0.79
N ARG A 46 25.89 -14.46 -0.09
CA ARG A 46 27.24 -15.04 0.01
C ARG A 46 27.24 -16.39 0.73
N GLU A 47 26.47 -16.49 1.81
CA GLU A 47 26.35 -17.71 2.60
C GLU A 47 25.40 -18.74 1.97
N GLY A 48 24.72 -18.37 0.86
CA GLY A 48 23.89 -19.27 0.06
C GLY A 48 22.50 -19.53 0.61
N TYR A 49 22.02 -18.72 1.56
CA TYR A 49 20.64 -18.82 2.08
C TYR A 49 19.59 -18.36 1.08
N VAL A 50 19.95 -17.40 0.22
CA VAL A 50 19.10 -16.90 -0.86
C VAL A 50 19.82 -16.95 -2.19
N LYS A 51 19.07 -17.30 -3.24
CA LYS A 51 19.53 -17.22 -4.62
C LYS A 51 19.07 -15.90 -5.21
N CYS A 52 20.03 -15.09 -5.66
CA CYS A 52 19.73 -13.91 -6.45
C CYS A 52 19.75 -14.27 -7.94
N TYR A 53 18.69 -13.97 -8.68
CA TYR A 53 18.74 -13.99 -10.14
C TYR A 53 18.48 -12.62 -10.74
N ARG A 54 19.08 -12.40 -11.90
CA ARG A 54 18.98 -11.18 -12.67
C ARG A 54 18.49 -11.54 -14.07
N ARG A 55 17.40 -10.90 -14.50
CA ARG A 55 16.87 -11.11 -15.85
C ARG A 55 16.50 -9.78 -16.49
N LYS A 56 16.85 -9.61 -17.77
CA LYS A 56 16.39 -8.48 -18.56
C LYS A 56 14.98 -8.78 -19.08
N HIS A 57 14.05 -7.86 -18.86
CA HIS A 57 12.70 -7.94 -19.41
C HIS A 57 12.29 -6.56 -19.94
N LYS A 58 12.00 -6.48 -21.24
CA LYS A 58 11.79 -5.22 -21.95
C LYS A 58 12.96 -4.25 -21.67
N ARG A 59 12.67 -3.06 -21.14
CA ARG A 59 13.66 -2.02 -20.79
C ARG A 59 14.18 -2.13 -19.34
N HIS A 60 13.69 -3.09 -18.56
CA HIS A 60 14.02 -3.18 -17.13
C HIS A 60 14.84 -4.44 -16.79
N VAL A 61 15.68 -4.32 -15.77
CA VAL A 61 16.41 -5.44 -15.18
C VAL A 61 15.69 -5.86 -13.91
N ILE A 62 15.10 -7.05 -13.94
CA ILE A 62 14.44 -7.65 -12.78
C ILE A 62 15.51 -8.37 -11.97
N ARG A 63 15.57 -8.03 -10.68
CA ARG A 63 16.45 -8.66 -9.69
C ARG A 63 15.60 -9.20 -8.56
N SER A 64 15.59 -10.52 -8.41
CA SER A 64 14.77 -11.20 -7.41
C SER A 64 15.62 -12.12 -6.54
N LEU A 65 15.19 -12.26 -5.30
CA LEU A 65 15.70 -13.18 -4.30
C LEU A 65 14.67 -14.29 -4.12
N SER A 66 15.16 -15.53 -4.07
CA SER A 66 14.37 -16.69 -3.67
C SER A 66 15.13 -17.49 -2.62
N LEU A 67 14.38 -18.13 -1.71
CA LEU A 67 14.98 -18.92 -0.64
C LEU A 67 15.60 -20.21 -1.22
N THR A 68 16.78 -20.60 -0.74
CA THR A 68 17.38 -21.91 -1.05
C THR A 68 16.99 -22.93 0.02
N GLN A 69 17.27 -24.22 -0.22
CA GLN A 69 17.08 -25.26 0.80
C GLN A 69 17.82 -24.92 2.11
N LYS A 70 19.08 -24.47 1.99
CA LYS A 70 19.88 -24.00 3.14
C LYS A 70 19.20 -22.84 3.89
N GLY A 71 18.54 -21.94 3.16
CA GLY A 71 17.72 -20.89 3.74
C GLY A 71 16.53 -21.44 4.52
N PHE A 72 15.80 -22.40 3.97
CA PHE A 72 14.68 -23.05 4.66
C PHE A 72 15.14 -23.72 5.95
N ASP A 73 16.23 -24.48 5.89
CA ASP A 73 16.77 -25.19 7.04
C ASP A 73 17.18 -24.22 8.16
N TYR A 74 17.77 -23.07 7.80
CA TYR A 74 18.12 -22.02 8.77
C TYR A 74 16.89 -21.42 9.45
N VAL A 75 15.86 -21.07 8.67
CA VAL A 75 14.62 -20.53 9.25
C VAL A 75 13.97 -21.60 10.13
N ALA A 76 13.98 -22.88 9.73
CA ALA A 76 13.33 -23.98 10.47
C ALA A 76 13.99 -24.22 11.83
N GLN A 77 15.32 -24.15 11.88
CA GLN A 77 16.09 -24.26 13.12
C GLN A 77 15.89 -23.04 14.02
N SER A 78 15.71 -21.85 13.43
CA SER A 78 15.64 -20.59 14.17
C SER A 78 14.25 -20.29 14.71
N ASP A 79 13.22 -20.51 13.89
CA ASP A 79 11.81 -20.22 14.12
C ASP A 79 10.90 -21.19 13.31
N PRO A 80 10.43 -22.28 13.93
CA PRO A 80 9.57 -23.26 13.26
C PRO A 80 8.22 -22.70 12.79
N GLU A 81 7.67 -21.70 13.48
CA GLU A 81 6.38 -21.09 13.14
C GLU A 81 6.50 -20.28 11.84
N ALA A 82 7.59 -19.50 11.72
CA ALA A 82 7.97 -18.80 10.51
C ALA A 82 8.02 -19.73 9.29
N VAL A 83 8.64 -20.91 9.42
CA VAL A 83 8.73 -21.88 8.33
C VAL A 83 7.39 -22.49 7.97
N ALA A 84 6.54 -22.81 8.95
CA ALA A 84 5.20 -23.32 8.68
C ALA A 84 4.37 -22.32 7.84
N MET A 85 4.50 -21.03 8.11
CA MET A 85 3.86 -19.96 7.31
C MET A 85 4.43 -19.85 5.90
N ILE A 86 5.74 -19.99 5.73
CA ILE A 86 6.35 -19.98 4.39
C ILE A 86 5.87 -21.20 3.59
N TYR A 87 5.82 -22.39 4.20
CA TYR A 87 5.36 -23.60 3.53
C TYR A 87 3.88 -23.56 3.18
N SER A 88 3.01 -23.02 4.06
CA SER A 88 1.59 -22.86 3.73
C SER A 88 1.42 -22.00 2.48
N ARG A 89 2.25 -20.96 2.34
CA ARG A 89 2.25 -20.08 1.18
C ARG A 89 2.77 -20.76 -0.09
N ILE A 90 3.88 -21.49 0.01
CA ILE A 90 4.50 -22.19 -1.12
C ILE A 90 3.60 -23.31 -1.63
N ASN A 91 3.01 -24.11 -0.73
CA ASN A 91 2.15 -25.24 -1.09
C ASN A 91 0.86 -24.80 -1.79
N CYS A 92 0.35 -23.61 -1.47
CA CYS A 92 -0.79 -23.01 -2.16
C CYS A 92 -0.40 -22.24 -3.45
N SER A 93 0.88 -22.24 -3.84
CA SER A 93 1.38 -21.54 -5.02
C SER A 93 1.92 -22.52 -6.04
N GLU A 94 1.53 -22.34 -7.31
CA GLU A 94 2.16 -23.07 -8.40
C GLU A 94 3.67 -22.79 -8.45
N ARG A 95 4.47 -23.78 -8.84
CA ARG A 95 5.92 -23.65 -9.02
C ARG A 95 6.29 -22.43 -9.88
N VAL A 96 7.23 -21.64 -9.37
CA VAL A 96 7.72 -20.44 -10.04
C VAL A 96 9.05 -20.78 -10.72
N TYR A 97 9.13 -20.46 -12.00
CA TYR A 97 10.35 -20.62 -12.78
C TYR A 97 10.88 -19.23 -13.15
N PRO A 98 12.21 -19.02 -13.15
CA PRO A 98 12.82 -17.76 -13.59
C PRO A 98 12.38 -17.33 -15.01
N SER A 99 11.92 -18.29 -15.82
CA SER A 99 11.38 -18.08 -17.17
C SER A 99 10.03 -17.33 -17.18
N LYS A 100 9.21 -17.42 -16.13
CA LYS A 100 7.85 -16.83 -16.05
C LYS A 100 7.88 -15.42 -15.47
N VAL A 101 8.32 -14.43 -16.26
CA VAL A 101 8.53 -13.05 -15.80
C VAL A 101 7.26 -12.39 -15.25
N ASP A 102 6.12 -12.53 -15.92
CA ASP A 102 4.88 -11.86 -15.49
C ASP A 102 4.43 -12.35 -14.10
N LYS A 103 4.66 -13.64 -13.80
CA LYS A 103 4.39 -14.22 -12.49
C LYS A 103 5.32 -13.66 -11.41
N ILE A 104 6.61 -13.50 -11.73
CA ILE A 104 7.59 -12.87 -10.83
C ILE A 104 7.20 -11.42 -10.55
N LEU A 105 6.83 -10.65 -11.57
CA LEU A 105 6.38 -9.27 -11.38
C LEU A 105 5.11 -9.19 -10.52
N ARG A 106 4.20 -10.16 -10.64
CA ARG A 106 3.02 -10.24 -9.77
C ARG A 106 3.38 -10.56 -8.31
N LEU A 107 4.37 -11.42 -8.08
CA LEU A 107 4.89 -11.71 -6.75
C LEU A 107 5.64 -10.51 -6.16
N HIS A 108 6.44 -9.80 -6.97
CA HIS A 108 7.08 -8.54 -6.58
C HIS A 108 6.07 -7.48 -6.17
N ALA A 109 4.97 -7.37 -6.91
CA ALA A 109 3.87 -6.47 -6.56
C ALA A 109 3.24 -6.83 -5.20
N ILE A 110 3.03 -8.13 -4.92
CA ILE A 110 2.56 -8.58 -3.59
C ILE A 110 3.59 -8.24 -2.51
N ALA A 111 4.87 -8.49 -2.76
CA ALA A 111 5.96 -8.16 -1.85
C ALA A 111 6.02 -6.66 -1.51
N VAL A 112 5.76 -5.77 -2.50
CA VAL A 112 5.61 -4.33 -2.25
C VAL A 112 4.48 -4.08 -1.26
N GLY A 113 3.30 -4.65 -1.49
CA GLY A 113 2.16 -4.49 -0.57
C GLY A 113 2.45 -5.03 0.83
N THR A 114 3.13 -6.17 0.95
CA THR A 114 3.49 -6.77 2.24
C THR A 114 4.51 -5.91 2.99
N VAL A 115 5.54 -5.38 2.33
CA VAL A 115 6.54 -4.51 2.95
C VAL A 115 5.93 -3.17 3.36
N MET A 116 5.09 -2.57 2.51
CA MET A 116 4.40 -1.31 2.84
C MET A 116 3.42 -1.49 4.01
N ALA A 117 2.69 -2.60 4.05
CA ALA A 117 1.81 -2.92 5.17
C ALA A 117 2.61 -3.13 6.47
N HIS A 118 3.75 -3.83 6.41
CA HIS A 118 4.63 -3.99 7.56
C HIS A 118 5.17 -2.65 8.07
N ALA A 119 5.61 -1.78 7.16
CA ALA A 119 6.12 -0.46 7.51
C ALA A 119 5.06 0.46 8.15
N ALA A 120 3.79 0.19 7.87
CA ALA A 120 2.65 0.85 8.49
C ALA A 120 2.12 0.13 9.75
N ASP A 121 2.90 -0.78 10.33
CA ASP A 121 2.59 -1.54 11.54
C ASP A 121 1.32 -2.41 11.41
N ALA A 122 1.03 -2.90 10.20
CA ALA A 122 -0.04 -3.87 9.99
C ALA A 122 0.41 -5.29 10.37
N GLU A 123 -0.47 -6.02 11.04
CA GLU A 123 -0.29 -7.41 11.39
C GLU A 123 -0.40 -8.30 10.15
N ILE A 124 0.70 -8.97 9.82
CA ILE A 124 0.82 -9.82 8.63
C ILE A 124 0.76 -11.30 9.03
N LEU A 125 1.25 -11.62 10.22
CA LEU A 125 1.38 -12.98 10.73
C LEU A 125 0.01 -13.65 10.84
N ILE A 126 -0.12 -14.84 10.26
CA ILE A 126 -1.39 -15.58 10.23
C ILE A 126 -1.86 -15.91 11.65
N SER A 127 -0.93 -16.15 12.57
CA SER A 127 -1.21 -16.41 13.98
C SER A 127 -1.68 -15.18 14.76
N GLN A 128 -1.39 -13.97 14.30
CA GLN A 128 -1.69 -12.71 15.02
C GLN A 128 -2.87 -11.93 14.44
N LYS A 129 -3.44 -12.39 13.32
CA LYS A 129 -4.60 -11.75 12.68
C LYS A 129 -5.84 -12.65 12.66
N PRO A 130 -7.06 -12.07 12.68
CA PRO A 130 -8.29 -12.83 12.55
C PRO A 130 -8.32 -13.66 11.26
N SER A 131 -8.83 -14.88 11.32
CA SER A 131 -8.98 -15.73 10.14
C SER A 131 -10.14 -15.26 9.26
N LEU A 132 -9.92 -15.24 7.94
CA LEU A 132 -10.98 -15.00 6.96
C LEU A 132 -11.80 -16.26 6.62
N MET A 133 -11.36 -17.43 7.10
CA MET A 133 -12.07 -18.69 6.90
C MET A 133 -13.25 -18.80 7.87
N SER A 134 -14.26 -19.61 7.51
CA SER A 134 -15.39 -19.84 8.41
C SER A 134 -14.96 -20.45 9.75
N PRO A 135 -15.74 -20.23 10.83
CA PRO A 135 -15.51 -20.87 12.12
C PRO A 135 -15.39 -22.40 12.05
N ALA A 136 -16.06 -23.04 11.08
CA ALA A 136 -16.01 -24.48 10.87
C ALA A 136 -14.71 -24.98 10.21
N LYS A 137 -13.99 -24.12 9.47
CA LYS A 137 -12.78 -24.47 8.70
C LYS A 137 -11.51 -23.81 9.23
N ARG A 138 -11.61 -22.89 10.19
CA ARG A 138 -10.43 -22.25 10.79
C ARG A 138 -9.67 -23.24 11.67
N THR A 139 -8.37 -23.39 11.39
CA THR A 139 -7.55 -24.50 11.92
C THR A 139 -7.11 -24.33 13.38
N SER A 140 -7.38 -23.18 14.01
CA SER A 140 -7.13 -22.93 15.45
C SER A 140 -7.34 -21.44 15.80
N ASN A 141 -7.11 -20.52 14.84
CA ASN A 141 -7.01 -19.11 15.20
C ASN A 141 -8.37 -18.46 15.53
N THR A 142 -8.61 -18.20 16.81
CA THR A 142 -9.87 -17.66 17.35
C THR A 142 -9.86 -16.16 17.61
N ILE A 143 -8.83 -15.46 17.12
CA ILE A 143 -8.70 -14.00 17.26
C ILE A 143 -9.92 -13.30 16.66
N THR A 144 -10.57 -12.48 17.48
CA THR A 144 -11.66 -11.61 17.07
C THR A 144 -11.09 -10.34 16.43
N PRO A 145 -11.71 -9.80 15.37
CA PRO A 145 -11.29 -8.52 14.79
C PRO A 145 -11.33 -7.39 15.81
N ASP A 146 -10.16 -6.81 16.12
CA ASP A 146 -10.05 -5.60 16.92
C ASP A 146 -10.04 -4.37 15.99
N PRO A 147 -10.95 -3.40 16.16
CA PRO A 147 -10.98 -2.19 15.34
C PRO A 147 -9.76 -1.28 15.51
N THR A 148 -9.00 -1.39 16.60
CA THR A 148 -7.81 -0.56 16.87
C THR A 148 -6.58 -1.06 16.10
N GLN A 149 -6.52 -2.37 15.87
CA GLN A 149 -5.43 -3.02 15.17
C GLN A 149 -5.56 -2.88 13.65
N CYS A 150 -4.43 -3.05 12.97
CA CYS A 150 -4.34 -3.02 11.52
C CYS A 150 -3.98 -4.41 11.02
N TYR A 151 -4.74 -4.96 10.07
CA TYR A 151 -4.52 -6.31 9.55
C TYR A 151 -4.26 -6.28 8.05
N TYR A 152 -3.21 -6.96 7.60
CA TYR A 152 -2.92 -7.14 6.18
C TYR A 152 -3.31 -8.55 5.71
N TYR A 153 -4.08 -8.62 4.62
CA TYR A 153 -4.39 -9.87 3.94
C TYR A 153 -3.89 -9.82 2.51
N ALA A 154 -2.98 -10.72 2.16
CA ALA A 154 -2.48 -10.80 0.80
C ALA A 154 -3.55 -11.38 -0.14
N SER A 155 -3.42 -11.11 -1.44
CA SER A 155 -4.44 -11.47 -2.44
C SER A 155 -4.78 -12.97 -2.50
N HIS A 156 -3.87 -13.83 -2.07
CA HIS A 156 -4.08 -15.28 -2.07
C HIS A 156 -4.95 -15.74 -0.90
N GLU A 157 -4.79 -15.13 0.28
CA GLU A 157 -5.62 -15.42 1.47
C GLU A 157 -7.08 -15.05 1.17
N LEU A 158 -7.28 -13.88 0.54
CA LEU A 158 -8.59 -13.44 0.08
C LEU A 158 -9.22 -14.41 -0.92
N ARG A 159 -8.42 -14.91 -1.88
CA ARG A 159 -8.93 -15.83 -2.88
C ARG A 159 -9.45 -17.12 -2.26
N VAL A 160 -8.69 -17.71 -1.33
CA VAL A 160 -9.10 -18.93 -0.62
C VAL A 160 -10.36 -18.68 0.22
N ALA A 161 -10.43 -17.55 0.91
CA ALA A 161 -11.58 -17.20 1.73
C ALA A 161 -12.85 -16.90 0.91
N ILE A 162 -12.72 -16.23 -0.25
CA ILE A 162 -13.85 -15.98 -1.15
C ILE A 162 -14.32 -17.28 -1.80
N GLU A 163 -13.40 -18.13 -2.24
CA GLU A 163 -13.75 -19.44 -2.81
C GLU A 163 -14.51 -20.31 -1.81
N GLU A 164 -14.20 -20.19 -0.52
CA GLU A 164 -14.92 -20.85 0.56
C GLU A 164 -16.30 -20.23 0.86
N TYR A 165 -16.41 -18.89 0.80
CA TYR A 165 -17.63 -18.16 1.15
C TYR A 165 -18.65 -18.07 0.01
N SER A 166 -18.19 -17.78 -1.20
CA SER A 166 -19.00 -17.65 -2.42
C SER A 166 -18.14 -18.05 -3.64
N PRO A 167 -18.17 -19.33 -4.03
CA PRO A 167 -17.42 -19.85 -5.18
C PRO A 167 -17.68 -19.08 -6.49
N GLU A 168 -18.91 -18.60 -6.67
CA GLU A 168 -19.35 -17.84 -7.86
C GLU A 168 -18.74 -16.42 -7.92
N SER A 169 -18.32 -15.87 -6.79
CA SER A 169 -17.74 -14.52 -6.68
C SER A 169 -16.23 -14.48 -6.89
N VAL A 170 -15.58 -15.63 -7.15
CA VAL A 170 -14.12 -15.71 -7.31
C VAL A 170 -13.69 -15.07 -8.63
N SER A 171 -13.28 -13.81 -8.58
CA SER A 171 -12.65 -13.12 -9.71
C SER A 171 -11.21 -13.58 -9.89
N LYS A 172 -10.95 -14.51 -10.83
CA LYS A 172 -9.59 -14.91 -11.21
C LYS A 172 -8.79 -13.79 -11.89
N SER A 173 -9.47 -12.73 -12.35
CA SER A 173 -8.88 -11.59 -13.06
C SER A 173 -8.50 -10.40 -12.17
N SER A 174 -8.84 -10.40 -10.87
CA SER A 174 -8.56 -9.25 -10.01
C SER A 174 -7.05 -8.98 -9.90
N ARG A 175 -6.70 -7.70 -9.96
CA ARG A 175 -5.36 -7.14 -9.86
C ARG A 175 -4.97 -6.74 -8.45
N THR A 176 -5.88 -6.87 -7.48
CA THR A 176 -5.64 -6.58 -6.06
C THR A 176 -4.44 -7.36 -5.55
N ILE A 177 -3.42 -6.69 -4.99
CA ILE A 177 -2.23 -7.35 -4.44
C ILE A 177 -2.43 -7.78 -2.98
N GLY A 178 -3.39 -7.18 -2.31
CA GLY A 178 -3.84 -7.48 -0.95
C GLY A 178 -4.78 -6.38 -0.47
N ILE A 179 -5.28 -6.52 0.76
CA ILE A 179 -6.04 -5.50 1.46
C ILE A 179 -5.39 -5.20 2.80
N VAL A 180 -5.63 -4.00 3.30
CA VAL A 180 -5.40 -3.64 4.70
C VAL A 180 -6.73 -3.27 5.34
N VAL A 181 -7.02 -3.82 6.50
CA VAL A 181 -8.25 -3.54 7.25
C VAL A 181 -7.88 -2.86 8.57
N LYS A 182 -8.51 -1.72 8.86
CA LYS A 182 -8.38 -1.03 10.14
C LYS A 182 -9.70 -0.33 10.51
N GLY A 183 -10.21 -0.62 11.69
CA GLY A 183 -11.50 -0.09 12.15
C GLY A 183 -12.62 -0.36 11.16
N LYS A 184 -13.23 0.72 10.65
CA LYS A 184 -14.35 0.67 9.68
C LYS A 184 -13.91 0.79 8.21
N HIS A 185 -12.60 0.81 7.96
CA HIS A 185 -12.01 1.08 6.66
C HIS A 185 -11.29 -0.15 6.13
N CYS A 186 -11.48 -0.44 4.84
CA CYS A 186 -10.72 -1.45 4.10
C CYS A 186 -10.05 -0.82 2.89
N TYR A 187 -8.74 -0.97 2.79
CA TYR A 187 -7.90 -0.38 1.75
C TYR A 187 -7.46 -1.47 0.78
N PHE A 188 -7.94 -1.41 -0.46
CA PHE A 188 -7.52 -2.30 -1.53
C PHE A 188 -6.21 -1.82 -2.12
N LEU A 189 -5.18 -2.66 -2.03
CA LEU A 189 -3.87 -2.34 -2.56
C LEU A 189 -3.76 -2.80 -4.01
N TYR A 190 -3.27 -1.91 -4.86
CA TYR A 190 -2.96 -2.18 -6.25
C TYR A 190 -1.55 -1.71 -6.58
N PHE A 191 -0.86 -2.41 -7.48
CA PHE A 191 0.46 -2.01 -7.95
C PHE A 191 0.42 -1.79 -9.46
N THR A 192 0.59 -0.53 -9.87
CA THR A 192 0.62 -0.16 -11.29
C THR A 192 2.05 -0.04 -11.82
N GLY A 193 3.05 0.07 -10.94
CA GLY A 193 4.45 0.23 -11.31
C GLY A 193 4.67 1.52 -12.10
N SER A 194 5.31 1.42 -13.27
CA SER A 194 5.67 2.58 -14.10
C SER A 194 4.69 2.86 -15.25
N THR A 195 3.63 2.08 -15.39
CA THR A 195 2.65 2.19 -16.49
C THR A 195 1.23 2.08 -15.96
N ARG A 196 0.23 2.30 -16.80
CA ARG A 196 -1.18 2.04 -16.44
C ARG A 196 -1.43 0.55 -16.32
N MET A 197 -2.11 0.16 -15.25
CA MET A 197 -2.54 -1.21 -15.05
C MET A 197 -3.70 -1.56 -15.98
N TYR A 198 -3.67 -2.77 -16.54
CA TYR A 198 -4.86 -3.33 -17.20
C TYR A 198 -5.93 -3.56 -16.14
N TRP A 199 -7.13 -3.05 -16.38
CA TRP A 199 -8.18 -2.95 -15.38
C TRP A 199 -9.55 -3.16 -16.03
N MET A 200 -10.34 -4.07 -15.47
CA MET A 200 -11.75 -4.22 -15.83
C MET A 200 -12.58 -3.70 -14.67
N LYS A 201 -13.09 -2.47 -14.80
CA LYS A 201 -13.79 -1.74 -13.73
C LYS A 201 -14.83 -2.60 -13.01
N ASN A 202 -15.78 -3.16 -13.75
CA ASN A 202 -16.87 -3.96 -13.19
C ASN A 202 -16.36 -5.22 -12.45
N SER A 203 -15.28 -5.84 -12.95
CA SER A 203 -14.71 -7.04 -12.31
C SER A 203 -14.07 -6.70 -10.96
N GLU A 204 -13.40 -5.55 -10.86
CA GLU A 204 -12.77 -5.11 -9.62
C GLU A 204 -13.77 -4.58 -8.60
N GLU A 205 -14.81 -3.87 -9.05
CA GLU A 205 -15.89 -3.41 -8.18
C GLU A 205 -16.69 -4.58 -7.60
N ASN A 206 -17.01 -5.58 -8.42
CA ASN A 206 -17.67 -6.81 -7.95
C ASN A 206 -16.78 -7.58 -6.97
N TYR A 207 -15.47 -7.66 -7.24
CA TYR A 207 -14.52 -8.30 -6.33
C TYR A 207 -14.43 -7.55 -4.99
N ALA A 208 -14.38 -6.22 -5.02
CA ALA A 208 -14.33 -5.40 -3.82
C ALA A 208 -15.63 -5.50 -3.01
N ALA A 209 -16.79 -5.56 -3.66
CA ALA A 209 -18.07 -5.84 -3.02
C ALA A 209 -18.08 -7.22 -2.33
N ALA A 210 -17.61 -8.27 -3.01
CA ALA A 210 -17.53 -9.62 -2.45
C ALA A 210 -16.60 -9.68 -1.22
N VAL A 211 -15.45 -9.03 -1.27
CA VAL A 211 -14.53 -8.91 -0.12
C VAL A 211 -15.18 -8.15 1.03
N LYS A 212 -15.90 -7.05 0.76
CA LYS A 212 -16.62 -6.32 1.81
C LYS A 212 -17.65 -7.21 2.51
N SER A 213 -18.46 -7.96 1.74
CA SER A 213 -19.44 -8.91 2.29
C SER A 213 -18.77 -10.03 3.10
N LEU A 214 -17.65 -10.56 2.62
CA LEU A 214 -16.85 -11.55 3.35
C LEU A 214 -16.38 -10.98 4.69
N LEU A 215 -15.80 -9.78 4.71
CA LEU A 215 -15.31 -9.15 5.95
C LEU A 215 -16.44 -8.95 6.96
N LEU A 216 -17.61 -8.49 6.53
CA LEU A 216 -18.80 -8.36 7.38
C LEU A 216 -19.22 -9.72 7.96
N ALA A 217 -19.26 -10.78 7.14
CA ALA A 217 -19.59 -12.13 7.57
C ALA A 217 -18.56 -12.75 8.53
N ARG A 218 -17.34 -12.20 8.59
CA ARG A 218 -16.27 -12.61 9.51
C ARG A 218 -16.14 -11.70 10.74
N GLY A 219 -17.09 -10.78 10.95
CA GLY A 219 -17.18 -9.95 12.14
C GLY A 219 -16.40 -8.64 12.07
N PHE A 220 -15.88 -8.25 10.91
CA PHE A 220 -15.27 -6.93 10.74
C PHE A 220 -16.33 -5.85 10.56
N GLY A 221 -16.19 -4.71 11.24
CA GLY A 221 -17.10 -3.57 11.15
C GLY A 221 -16.88 -2.65 9.93
N VAL A 222 -16.49 -3.20 8.77
CA VAL A 222 -16.11 -2.40 7.58
C VAL A 222 -17.33 -1.73 6.96
N THR A 223 -17.35 -0.40 6.97
CA THR A 223 -18.42 0.41 6.32
C THR A 223 -17.96 1.00 5.00
N THR A 224 -16.67 1.33 4.88
CA THR A 224 -16.09 2.03 3.74
C THR A 224 -14.92 1.26 3.15
N ILE A 225 -14.80 1.37 1.82
CA ILE A 225 -13.72 0.76 1.05
C ILE A 225 -12.99 1.86 0.29
N HIS A 226 -11.67 1.77 0.31
CA HIS A 226 -10.75 2.73 -0.30
C HIS A 226 -9.85 2.01 -1.27
N GLN A 227 -9.35 2.73 -2.26
CA GLN A 227 -8.39 2.24 -3.22
C GLN A 227 -7.03 2.89 -2.97
N VAL A 228 -5.97 2.08 -2.92
CA VAL A 228 -4.58 2.54 -2.80
C VAL A 228 -3.80 2.03 -4.01
N VAL A 229 -3.38 2.95 -4.88
CA VAL A 229 -2.61 2.66 -6.09
C VAL A 229 -1.16 3.00 -5.86
N ILE A 230 -0.30 1.99 -5.92
CA ILE A 230 1.13 2.12 -5.71
C ILE A 230 1.84 2.19 -7.06
N GLY A 231 2.51 3.31 -7.31
CA GLY A 231 3.31 3.57 -8.51
C GLY A 231 4.82 3.64 -8.22
N SER A 232 5.64 3.52 -9.26
CA SER A 232 7.10 3.66 -9.12
C SER A 232 7.54 5.09 -8.85
N THR A 233 6.81 6.09 -9.37
CA THR A 233 7.13 7.52 -9.29
C THR A 233 5.85 8.35 -9.25
N MET A 234 5.93 9.59 -8.74
CA MET A 234 4.78 10.52 -8.73
C MET A 234 4.25 10.81 -10.14
N SER A 235 5.11 10.88 -11.18
CA SER A 235 4.67 11.08 -12.57
C SER A 235 3.71 10.01 -13.10
N VAL A 236 3.58 8.87 -12.42
CA VAL A 236 2.55 7.87 -12.72
C VAL A 236 1.16 8.41 -12.34
N ALA A 237 1.01 9.10 -11.20
CA ALA A 237 -0.26 9.69 -10.75
C ALA A 237 -0.85 10.62 -11.82
N GLN A 238 -0.03 11.53 -12.34
CA GLN A 238 -0.44 12.45 -13.40
C GLN A 238 -0.89 11.73 -14.67
N ARG A 239 -0.23 10.62 -15.02
CA ARG A 239 -0.66 9.77 -16.15
C ARG A 239 -1.93 9.00 -15.85
N LEU A 240 -2.27 8.71 -14.61
CA LEU A 240 -3.54 8.05 -14.27
C LEU A 240 -4.71 9.04 -14.46
N CYS A 241 -4.57 10.30 -14.02
CA CYS A 241 -5.60 11.34 -14.17
C CYS A 241 -5.84 11.78 -15.63
N HIS A 242 -4.80 12.15 -16.39
CA HIS A 242 -5.00 12.86 -17.67
C HIS A 242 -5.49 12.03 -18.86
N SER A 243 -5.17 10.74 -18.92
CA SER A 243 -5.44 9.95 -20.14
C SER A 243 -6.76 9.17 -20.06
N ALA A 244 -7.80 9.76 -19.45
CA ALA A 244 -9.19 9.38 -19.70
C ALA A 244 -9.58 9.73 -21.15
N LYS A 245 -8.87 9.17 -22.14
CA LYS A 245 -9.30 9.20 -23.55
C LYS A 245 -10.33 8.09 -23.75
N PRO A 246 -11.36 8.31 -24.59
CA PRO A 246 -12.56 7.45 -24.68
C PRO A 246 -12.34 6.07 -25.32
N PHE A 247 -11.11 5.68 -25.67
CA PHE A 247 -10.84 4.40 -26.33
C PHE A 247 -10.49 3.29 -25.34
N GLY A 248 -11.55 2.62 -24.86
CA GLY A 248 -11.52 1.25 -24.32
C GLY A 248 -11.34 1.13 -22.81
N ASN A 249 -12.35 0.54 -22.15
CA ASN A 249 -12.43 0.16 -20.72
C ASN A 249 -11.40 -0.90 -20.25
N LYS A 250 -10.22 -0.98 -20.88
CA LYS A 250 -9.22 -2.02 -20.62
C LYS A 250 -8.11 -1.57 -19.67
N TYR A 251 -8.06 -0.30 -19.28
CA TYR A 251 -7.02 0.27 -18.43
C TYR A 251 -7.62 0.96 -17.22
N PHE A 252 -6.79 1.17 -16.19
CA PHE A 252 -7.20 1.76 -14.92
C PHE A 252 -7.94 3.08 -15.14
N VAL A 253 -9.09 3.20 -14.49
CA VAL A 253 -9.91 4.40 -14.43
C VAL A 253 -10.26 4.63 -12.96
N VAL A 254 -10.17 5.88 -12.51
CA VAL A 254 -10.62 6.27 -11.17
C VAL A 254 -12.11 5.98 -11.07
N SER A 255 -12.51 5.23 -10.03
CA SER A 255 -13.92 4.88 -9.81
C SER A 255 -14.46 5.55 -8.57
N THR A 256 -15.69 6.06 -8.68
CA THR A 256 -16.51 6.58 -7.57
C THR A 256 -17.09 5.48 -6.68
N PHE A 257 -16.91 4.21 -7.03
CA PHE A 257 -17.30 3.07 -6.19
C PHE A 257 -16.50 3.03 -4.87
N PHE A 258 -15.25 3.44 -4.91
CA PHE A 258 -14.40 3.57 -3.73
C PHE A 258 -14.59 4.97 -3.12
N ALA A 259 -14.54 5.06 -1.79
CA ALA A 259 -14.68 6.34 -1.10
C ALA A 259 -13.51 7.29 -1.39
N GLN A 260 -12.30 6.76 -1.56
CA GLN A 260 -11.10 7.51 -1.96
C GLN A 260 -10.24 6.67 -2.91
N CYS A 261 -9.47 7.35 -3.76
CA CYS A 261 -8.48 6.73 -4.64
C CYS A 261 -7.09 7.32 -4.37
N LEU A 262 -6.41 6.78 -3.38
CA LEU A 262 -5.14 7.29 -2.86
C LEU A 262 -3.97 6.79 -3.72
N PHE A 263 -3.04 7.67 -4.06
CA PHE A 263 -1.83 7.31 -4.78
C PHE A 263 -0.59 7.33 -3.87
N LEU A 264 0.18 6.25 -3.89
CA LEU A 264 1.43 6.12 -3.15
C LEU A 264 2.61 5.80 -4.07
N THR A 265 3.78 6.29 -3.71
CA THR A 265 5.05 5.94 -4.34
C THR A 265 5.69 4.73 -3.66
N ASN A 266 6.31 3.85 -4.45
CA ASN A 266 7.04 2.69 -3.94
C ASN A 266 8.44 3.08 -3.40
N ASN A 267 8.47 3.95 -2.39
CA ASN A 267 9.65 4.49 -1.72
C ASN A 267 9.36 4.76 -0.22
N PRO A 268 10.36 5.16 0.59
CA PRO A 268 10.13 5.45 2.00
C PRO A 268 9.09 6.55 2.28
N ASP A 269 8.90 7.52 1.37
CA ASP A 269 7.86 8.54 1.54
C ASP A 269 6.46 7.93 1.45
N GLY A 270 6.26 6.98 0.54
CA GLY A 270 5.01 6.23 0.43
C GLY A 270 4.76 5.29 1.62
N ASP A 271 5.80 4.75 2.25
CA ASP A 271 5.68 3.99 3.51
C ASP A 271 5.16 4.86 4.64
N SER A 272 5.78 6.03 4.82
CA SER A 272 5.37 7.01 5.82
C SER A 272 3.94 7.51 5.57
N LEU A 273 3.57 7.74 4.30
CA LEU A 273 2.22 8.13 3.95
C LEU A 273 1.19 7.01 4.19
N MET A 274 1.53 5.76 3.89
CA MET A 274 0.67 4.61 4.22
C MET A 274 0.41 4.53 5.73
N LYS A 275 1.44 4.76 6.55
CA LYS A 275 1.34 4.79 8.01
C LYS A 275 0.40 5.89 8.50
N ILE A 276 0.48 7.10 7.92
CA ILE A 276 -0.42 8.21 8.23
C ILE A 276 -1.86 7.88 7.82
N ILE A 277 -2.07 7.36 6.61
CA ILE A 277 -3.41 6.99 6.11
C ILE A 277 -4.08 5.96 7.03
N LEU A 278 -3.31 4.99 7.50
CA LEU A 278 -3.83 3.95 8.39
C LEU A 278 -3.98 4.43 9.82
N ASN A 279 -3.25 5.45 10.29
CA ASN A 279 -3.35 5.93 11.66
C ASN A 279 -4.15 7.24 11.77
N PRO A 280 -5.44 7.18 12.17
CA PRO A 280 -6.30 8.37 12.19
C PRO A 280 -5.81 9.43 13.17
N ASP A 281 -5.19 9.04 14.29
CA ASP A 281 -4.67 10.00 15.28
C ASP A 281 -3.47 10.78 14.71
N MET A 282 -2.53 10.07 14.06
CA MET A 282 -1.43 10.73 13.36
C MET A 282 -1.90 11.62 12.21
N ALA A 283 -2.92 11.18 11.46
CA ALA A 283 -3.51 11.99 10.41
C ALA A 283 -4.18 13.25 10.98
N LEU A 284 -4.87 13.16 12.11
CA LEU A 284 -5.49 14.29 12.79
C LEU A 284 -4.45 15.30 13.28
N GLU A 285 -3.42 14.84 13.99
CA GLU A 285 -2.32 15.69 14.45
C GLU A 285 -1.63 16.40 13.29
N LEU A 286 -1.36 15.68 12.19
CA LEU A 286 -0.76 16.24 10.99
C LEU A 286 -1.69 17.27 10.32
N ASN A 287 -2.98 16.97 10.21
CA ASN A 287 -3.97 17.90 9.64
C ASN A 287 -4.02 19.20 10.45
N GLN A 288 -4.04 19.10 11.78
CA GLN A 288 -4.02 20.26 12.67
C GLN A 288 -2.73 21.08 12.51
N ALA A 289 -1.58 20.43 12.43
CA ALA A 289 -0.30 21.10 12.25
C ALA A 289 -0.20 21.82 10.89
N ILE A 290 -0.65 21.19 9.81
CA ILE A 290 -0.65 21.78 8.46
C ILE A 290 -1.64 22.96 8.38
N LEU A 291 -2.81 22.84 9.00
CA LEU A 291 -3.87 23.85 8.93
C LEU A 291 -3.75 24.95 9.97
N ALA A 292 -2.83 24.86 10.93
CA ALA A 292 -2.64 25.87 11.99
C ALA A 292 -2.50 27.33 11.49
N PRO A 293 -1.89 27.62 10.32
CA PRO A 293 -1.83 28.98 9.78
C PRO A 293 -3.15 29.50 9.20
N TYR A 294 -4.16 28.64 9.01
CA TYR A 294 -5.40 28.93 8.30
C TYR A 294 -6.61 28.93 9.24
N HIS A 295 -7.70 29.55 8.79
CA HIS A 295 -8.93 29.60 9.57
C HIS A 295 -9.84 28.41 9.23
N PRO A 296 -10.62 27.90 10.21
CA PRO A 296 -11.60 26.85 9.93
C PRO A 296 -12.65 27.33 8.92
N PRO A 297 -13.30 26.40 8.20
CA PRO A 297 -14.32 26.74 7.22
C PRO A 297 -15.50 27.48 7.87
N ARG A 298 -16.04 28.50 7.17
CA ARG A 298 -17.19 29.31 7.65
C ARG A 298 -18.42 28.43 7.93
N THR A 299 -18.61 27.40 7.11
CA THR A 299 -19.62 26.35 7.27
C THR A 299 -18.95 25.01 7.04
N PRO A 300 -19.19 23.99 7.90
CA PRO A 300 -18.67 22.65 7.68
C PRO A 300 -19.18 22.11 6.34
N ASN A 301 -18.27 21.93 5.38
CA ASN A 301 -18.56 21.35 4.07
C ASN A 301 -17.45 20.37 3.69
N ARG A 302 -17.63 19.65 2.58
CA ARG A 302 -16.67 18.66 2.07
C ARG A 302 -15.71 19.21 1.01
N GLU A 303 -15.88 20.47 0.61
CA GLU A 303 -15.18 21.04 -0.55
C GLU A 303 -13.82 21.59 -0.17
N TYR A 304 -13.71 22.22 1.01
CA TYR A 304 -12.46 22.79 1.51
C TYR A 304 -12.28 22.53 3.01
N ASP A 305 -11.02 22.47 3.40
CA ASP A 305 -10.59 22.07 4.75
C ASP A 305 -10.31 23.29 5.65
N ALA A 306 -9.92 24.42 5.05
CA ALA A 306 -9.69 25.68 5.74
C ALA A 306 -9.85 26.88 4.78
N ILE A 307 -9.70 28.10 5.30
CA ILE A 307 -9.78 29.35 4.53
C ILE A 307 -8.53 30.20 4.81
N ASP A 308 -7.94 30.74 3.74
CA ASP A 308 -6.99 31.84 3.83
C ASP A 308 -7.77 33.16 3.79
N VAL A 309 -7.95 33.75 4.98
CA VAL A 309 -8.74 34.98 5.17
C VAL A 309 -8.07 36.19 4.52
N GLN A 310 -6.74 36.20 4.39
CA GLN A 310 -6.03 37.34 3.81
C GLN A 310 -6.34 37.52 2.32
N HIS A 311 -6.50 36.40 1.62
CA HIS A 311 -6.73 36.38 0.17
C HIS A 311 -8.13 35.91 -0.22
N ASP A 312 -9.00 35.61 0.76
CA ASP A 312 -10.33 35.03 0.58
C ASP A 312 -10.30 33.83 -0.38
N LYS A 313 -9.42 32.86 -0.06
CA LYS A 313 -9.18 31.64 -0.84
C LYS A 313 -9.53 30.39 -0.02
N PRO A 314 -10.15 29.37 -0.63
CA PRO A 314 -10.34 28.07 0.01
C PRO A 314 -9.03 27.29 0.03
N VAL A 315 -8.78 26.58 1.13
CA VAL A 315 -7.58 25.76 1.35
C VAL A 315 -8.00 24.30 1.43
N ILE A 316 -7.35 23.47 0.63
CA ILE A 316 -7.69 22.06 0.43
C ILE A 316 -6.48 21.21 0.79
N LEU A 317 -6.64 20.31 1.75
CA LEU A 317 -5.65 19.29 2.07
C LEU A 317 -5.73 18.15 1.05
N ASN A 318 -4.60 17.82 0.43
CA ASN A 318 -4.48 16.65 -0.42
C ASN A 318 -3.08 16.01 -0.40
N TYR A 319 -2.42 15.98 0.76
CA TYR A 319 -1.16 15.26 0.93
C TYR A 319 -1.30 13.74 0.80
N GLN A 320 -2.52 13.21 0.95
CA GLN A 320 -2.84 11.79 0.70
C GLN A 320 -2.87 11.45 -0.80
N CYS A 321 -2.76 12.44 -1.68
CA CYS A 321 -2.81 12.30 -3.13
C CYS A 321 -4.05 11.52 -3.60
N ASP A 322 -5.24 11.97 -3.20
CA ASP A 322 -6.50 11.41 -3.65
C ASP A 322 -6.78 11.83 -5.09
N LEU A 323 -6.62 10.87 -6.01
CA LEU A 323 -6.82 11.08 -7.45
C LEU A 323 -8.27 11.42 -7.79
N LEU A 324 -9.25 11.01 -6.97
CA LEU A 324 -10.65 11.37 -7.17
C LEU A 324 -10.83 12.87 -6.88
N LYS A 325 -10.32 13.34 -5.73
CA LYS A 325 -10.35 14.77 -5.34
C LYS A 325 -9.59 15.65 -6.35
N LEU A 326 -8.46 15.17 -6.88
CA LEU A 326 -7.70 15.90 -7.91
C LEU A 326 -8.43 16.03 -9.25
N SER A 327 -9.30 15.07 -9.58
CA SER A 327 -10.00 15.05 -10.87
C SER A 327 -11.28 15.88 -10.88
N ASP A 328 -11.81 16.21 -9.70
CA ASP A 328 -13.11 16.87 -9.50
C ASP A 328 -12.99 18.30 -8.91
N ILE A 329 -11.77 18.85 -8.86
CA ILE A 329 -11.54 20.16 -8.27
C ILE A 329 -11.95 21.30 -9.19
N HIS A 330 -12.67 22.27 -8.64
CA HIS A 330 -13.13 23.45 -9.36
C HIS A 330 -12.14 24.62 -9.18
N PRO A 331 -11.66 25.25 -10.28
CA PRO A 331 -10.71 26.36 -10.19
C PRO A 331 -11.25 27.62 -9.50
N ILE A 332 -12.56 27.80 -9.50
CA ILE A 332 -13.25 28.94 -8.87
C ILE A 332 -14.47 28.37 -8.12
N PRO A 333 -14.31 27.99 -6.84
CA PRO A 333 -15.42 27.55 -6.01
C PRO A 333 -16.38 28.71 -5.75
N GLU A 334 -17.68 28.40 -5.62
CA GLU A 334 -18.68 29.41 -5.32
C GLU A 334 -18.41 30.07 -3.96
N GLY A 335 -18.49 31.41 -3.92
CA GLY A 335 -18.34 32.18 -2.68
C GLY A 335 -16.92 32.62 -2.31
N PHE A 336 -15.92 32.36 -3.16
CA PHE A 336 -14.54 32.84 -2.98
C PHE A 336 -14.11 33.78 -4.10
N ARG A 337 -13.22 34.73 -3.78
CA ARG A 337 -12.66 35.68 -4.76
C ARG A 337 -11.42 35.13 -5.47
N GLY A 338 -10.72 34.18 -4.86
CA GLY A 338 -9.49 33.60 -5.40
C GLY A 338 -9.59 32.10 -5.64
N SER A 339 -8.67 31.58 -6.47
CA SER A 339 -8.57 30.16 -6.72
C SER A 339 -8.10 29.37 -5.48
N PRO A 340 -8.45 28.08 -5.38
CA PRO A 340 -8.07 27.25 -4.25
C PRO A 340 -6.55 27.14 -4.07
N ILE A 341 -6.15 27.01 -2.81
CA ILE A 341 -4.80 26.61 -2.41
C ILE A 341 -4.84 25.12 -2.07
N MET A 342 -4.08 24.30 -2.79
CA MET A 342 -3.94 22.88 -2.50
C MET A 342 -2.64 22.60 -1.73
N LEU A 343 -2.76 22.01 -0.56
CA LEU A 343 -1.64 21.61 0.29
C LEU A 343 -1.29 20.15 0.05
N CYS A 344 -0.04 19.88 -0.32
CA CYS A 344 0.49 18.54 -0.53
C CYS A 344 1.96 18.47 -0.10
N PHE A 345 2.53 17.27 0.04
CA PHE A 345 3.93 17.18 0.41
C PHE A 345 4.86 17.75 -0.68
N ASP A 346 6.02 18.24 -0.25
CA ASP A 346 7.11 18.74 -1.09
C ASP A 346 7.41 17.86 -2.32
N TYR A 347 7.54 16.54 -2.15
CA TYR A 347 7.83 15.61 -3.24
C TYR A 347 6.65 15.40 -4.21
N GLN A 348 5.45 15.84 -3.84
CA GLN A 348 4.21 15.70 -4.64
C GLN A 348 3.91 16.96 -5.47
N THR A 349 4.39 18.13 -5.03
CA THR A 349 3.98 19.46 -5.52
C THR A 349 4.00 19.59 -7.03
N GLN A 350 5.13 19.25 -7.69
CA GLN A 350 5.25 19.38 -9.15
C GLN A 350 4.23 18.51 -9.90
N THR A 351 3.96 17.30 -9.41
CA THR A 351 3.03 16.37 -10.05
C THR A 351 1.59 16.82 -9.82
N VAL A 352 1.25 17.23 -8.59
CA VAL A 352 -0.08 17.74 -8.24
C VAL A 352 -0.39 19.00 -9.05
N GLN A 353 0.53 19.95 -9.14
CA GLN A 353 0.40 21.15 -9.97
C GLN A 353 0.17 20.78 -11.45
N GLY A 354 0.88 19.75 -11.94
CA GLY A 354 0.70 19.25 -13.29
C GLY A 354 -0.68 18.64 -13.55
N ILE A 355 -1.39 18.14 -12.52
CA ILE A 355 -2.73 17.54 -12.61
C ILE A 355 -3.82 18.62 -12.54
N VAL A 356 -3.75 19.51 -11.55
CA VAL A 356 -4.79 20.52 -11.32
C VAL A 356 -4.69 21.73 -12.25
N GLY A 357 -3.57 21.85 -12.97
CA GLY A 357 -3.31 22.95 -13.89
C GLY A 357 -2.86 24.24 -13.17
N PRO A 358 -2.56 25.31 -13.93
CA PRO A 358 -1.96 26.53 -13.39
C PRO A 358 -2.93 27.43 -12.60
N ALA A 359 -4.24 27.19 -12.71
CA ALA A 359 -5.25 28.01 -12.06
C ALA A 359 -5.32 27.79 -10.54
N ILE A 360 -4.96 26.60 -10.06
CA ILE A 360 -4.97 26.23 -8.65
C ILE A 360 -3.54 26.36 -8.11
N GLU A 361 -3.41 27.03 -6.97
CA GLU A 361 -2.12 27.28 -6.33
C GLU A 361 -1.74 26.05 -5.49
N VAL A 362 -0.64 25.36 -5.81
CA VAL A 362 -0.18 24.21 -5.02
C VAL A 362 0.95 24.64 -4.10
N ARG A 363 0.76 24.51 -2.79
CA ARG A 363 1.79 24.82 -1.79
C ARG A 363 2.35 23.54 -1.15
N PRO A 364 3.69 23.44 -1.01
CA PRO A 364 4.31 22.31 -0.34
C PRO A 364 4.14 22.42 1.18
N VAL A 365 3.99 21.27 1.82
CA VAL A 365 4.15 21.09 3.26
C VAL A 365 5.30 20.13 3.53
N GLU A 366 6.01 20.32 4.64
CA GLU A 366 7.15 19.46 4.99
C GLU A 366 6.67 18.01 5.21
N SER A 367 7.33 17.06 4.54
CA SER A 367 7.07 15.63 4.74
C SER A 367 7.69 15.13 6.06
N MET A 368 7.06 14.12 6.69
CA MET A 368 7.54 13.59 7.99
C MET A 368 8.98 13.03 7.95
N ASN A 369 9.44 12.55 6.79
CA ASN A 369 10.83 12.07 6.65
C ASN A 369 11.85 13.20 6.86
N ASN A 370 11.47 14.46 6.58
CA ASN A 370 12.30 15.64 6.86
C ASN A 370 12.15 16.11 8.31
N TYR A 371 10.99 15.96 8.94
CA TYR A 371 10.80 16.21 10.38
C TYR A 371 11.69 15.29 11.26
N GLY A 372 11.83 14.02 10.88
CA GLY A 372 12.72 13.07 11.57
C GLY A 372 14.20 13.44 11.43
N LYS A 373 14.62 13.87 10.24
CA LYS A 373 16.01 14.29 9.97
C LYS A 373 16.40 15.55 10.74
N LYS A 374 15.53 16.57 10.81
CA LYS A 374 15.78 17.79 11.60
C LYS A 374 15.87 17.51 13.11
N LYS A 375 15.09 16.55 13.64
CA LYS A 375 15.23 16.14 15.06
C LYS A 375 16.56 15.42 15.33
N THR A 376 17.09 14.65 14.38
CA THR A 376 18.42 14.02 14.53
C THR A 376 19.58 14.99 14.31
N GLU A 377 19.39 16.07 13.54
CA GLU A 377 20.41 17.13 13.38
C GLU A 377 20.41 18.15 14.52
N ASN A 378 19.30 18.31 15.23
CA ASN A 378 19.16 19.26 16.35
C ASN A 378 19.38 18.64 17.74
N ASN A 379 19.77 17.36 17.82
CA ASN A 379 20.23 16.75 19.07
C ASN A 379 21.77 16.68 19.04
N PRO A 380 22.49 17.53 19.80
CA PRO A 380 23.95 17.47 19.90
C PRO A 380 24.46 16.18 20.56
#